data_AF-A0A7J9TN58-F1
#
_entry.id   AF-A0A7J9TN58-F1
#
_cell.length_a   1.000
_cell.length_b   1.000
_cell.length_c   1.000
_cell.angle_alpha   90.00
_cell.angle_beta   90.00
_cell.angle_gamma   90.00
#
_symmetry.space_group_name_H-M   'P 1'
#
loop_
_entity.id
_entity.type
_entity.pdbx_description
1 polymer ?
#
loop_
_entity_poly.entity_id
_entity_poly.type
_entity_poly.pdbx_seq_one_letter_code
_entity_poly.pdbx_strand_id
1 'polypeptide(L)'
;MVGTISIFIGVILIIILGIWFLGERWRPLRPSTWKFMKEAGLRRILNLQAFHGYIYARWTNQYVNLLVNKIFPRLSPLRKIWLSEHYHGKILTPEQAHSIITNDKDIPLHDLEQIIPYQIARDIVLKGPPDVAVYECSCRHNHENPCQPTQVCMIVGQPFVDFILEHNPKSSRKLTQTEALELLQSEHERGHLHTAWFKDACIDRFYSICNCCKCCCGGIEAMVKYDIPSMASSGYVAQLDNDICTACGTCIDVCPFSALSENEICVAVDWELCMGCGICVELCPTEAISLARDEKKGVPLDVRLLA
;
A
#
# COMPACT_ATOMS: atom_id res chain seq x y z
N MET A 1 -26.61 -33.53 -18.66
CA MET A 1 -25.90 -32.74 -17.61
C MET A 1 -24.39 -32.82 -17.72
N VAL A 2 -23.78 -33.99 -17.97
CA VAL A 2 -22.30 -34.12 -18.07
C VAL A 2 -21.71 -33.35 -19.26
N GLY A 3 -22.33 -33.39 -20.44
CA GLY A 3 -21.83 -32.68 -21.62
C GLY A 3 -21.84 -31.14 -21.49
N THR A 4 -22.84 -30.57 -20.81
CA THR A 4 -22.96 -29.13 -20.61
C THR A 4 -21.94 -28.59 -19.62
N ILE A 5 -21.61 -29.36 -18.57
CA ILE A 5 -20.57 -29.01 -17.59
C ILE A 5 -19.18 -29.06 -18.25
N SER A 6 -18.89 -30.07 -19.07
CA SER A 6 -17.61 -30.18 -19.78
C SER A 6 -17.40 -29.05 -20.79
N ILE A 7 -18.44 -28.63 -21.51
CA ILE A 7 -18.37 -27.48 -22.43
C ILE A 7 -18.10 -26.19 -21.63
N PHE A 8 -18.78 -25.98 -20.51
CA PHE A 8 -18.60 -24.79 -19.68
C PHE A 8 -17.19 -24.69 -19.09
N ILE A 9 -16.64 -25.81 -18.60
CA ILE A 9 -15.26 -25.89 -18.12
C ILE A 9 -14.27 -25.60 -19.26
N GLY A 10 -14.51 -26.16 -20.46
CA GLY A 10 -13.68 -25.90 -21.63
C GLY A 10 -13.64 -24.42 -22.01
N VAL A 11 -14.78 -23.74 -22.01
CA VAL A 11 -14.87 -22.29 -22.29
C VAL A 11 -14.11 -21.46 -21.25
N ILE A 12 -14.26 -21.78 -19.96
CA ILE A 12 -13.53 -21.09 -18.90
C ILE A 12 -12.02 -21.26 -19.06
N LEU A 13 -11.56 -22.48 -19.34
CA LEU A 13 -10.13 -22.75 -19.55
C LEU A 13 -9.58 -21.97 -20.75
N ILE A 14 -10.32 -21.89 -21.86
CA ILE A 14 -9.93 -21.10 -23.02
C ILE A 14 -9.83 -19.61 -22.66
N ILE A 15 -10.77 -19.07 -21.88
CA ILE A 15 -10.73 -17.67 -21.44
C ILE A 15 -9.53 -17.42 -20.53
N ILE A 16 -9.29 -18.30 -19.56
CA ILE A 16 -8.15 -18.18 -18.64
C ILE A 16 -6.83 -18.23 -19.41
N LEU A 17 -6.69 -19.20 -20.33
CA LEU A 17 -5.51 -19.32 -21.19
C LEU A 17 -5.37 -18.10 -22.12
N GLY A 18 -6.47 -17.58 -22.65
CA GLY A 18 -6.47 -16.36 -23.47
C GLY A 18 -5.99 -15.14 -22.70
N ILE A 19 -6.50 -14.92 -21.49
CA ILE A 19 -6.06 -13.84 -20.58
C ILE A 19 -4.59 -14.02 -20.23
N TRP A 20 -4.18 -15.25 -19.93
CA TRP A 20 -2.79 -15.58 -19.63
C TRP A 20 -1.85 -15.22 -20.79
N PHE A 21 -2.11 -15.74 -21.99
CA PHE A 21 -1.29 -15.45 -23.17
C PHE A 21 -1.30 -13.96 -23.51
N LEU A 22 -2.43 -13.28 -23.38
CA LEU A 22 -2.49 -11.83 -23.57
C LEU A 22 -1.61 -11.09 -22.55
N GLY A 23 -1.67 -11.47 -21.27
CA GLY A 23 -0.83 -10.93 -20.21
C GLY A 23 0.65 -11.14 -20.47
N GLU A 24 1.02 -12.35 -20.88
CA GLU A 24 2.39 -12.77 -21.21
C GLU A 24 2.89 -12.24 -22.57
N ARG A 25 2.02 -11.57 -23.34
CA ARG A 25 2.28 -11.09 -24.72
C ARG A 25 2.68 -12.23 -25.66
N TRP A 26 1.84 -13.26 -25.68
CA TRP A 26 1.95 -14.48 -26.51
C TRP A 26 3.19 -15.33 -26.21
N ARG A 27 3.78 -15.17 -25.03
CA ARG A 27 4.80 -16.07 -24.50
C ARG A 27 4.16 -17.11 -23.57
N PRO A 28 4.72 -18.33 -23.46
CA PRO A 28 4.19 -19.32 -22.53
C PRO A 28 4.31 -18.87 -21.07
N LEU A 29 5.48 -18.35 -20.70
CA LEU A 29 5.80 -17.88 -19.35
C LEU A 29 7.06 -17.01 -19.40
N ARG A 30 6.96 -15.76 -18.93
CA ARG A 30 8.10 -14.85 -18.78
C ARG A 30 8.96 -15.20 -17.56
N PRO A 31 10.27 -14.85 -17.56
CA PRO A 31 11.15 -15.11 -16.44
C PRO A 31 10.66 -14.57 -15.09
N SER A 32 10.13 -13.34 -15.04
CA SER A 32 9.58 -12.78 -13.79
C SER A 32 8.31 -13.50 -13.34
N THR A 33 7.44 -13.91 -14.27
CA THR A 33 6.25 -14.72 -13.95
C THR A 33 6.66 -16.07 -13.37
N TRP A 34 7.69 -16.70 -13.95
CA TRP A 34 8.23 -17.95 -13.40
C TRP A 34 8.80 -17.76 -11.99
N LYS A 35 9.56 -16.69 -11.74
CA LYS A 35 10.07 -16.36 -10.41
C LYS A 35 8.93 -16.16 -9.40
N PHE A 36 7.89 -15.40 -9.79
CA PHE A 36 6.70 -15.20 -8.98
C PHE A 36 5.98 -16.51 -8.65
N MET A 37 5.72 -17.36 -9.66
CA MET A 37 5.07 -18.65 -9.45
C MET A 37 5.90 -19.59 -8.57
N LYS A 38 7.21 -19.59 -8.74
CA LYS A 38 8.13 -20.37 -7.91
C LYS A 38 8.09 -19.90 -6.46
N GLU A 39 8.13 -18.60 -6.22
CA GLU A 39 8.05 -18.02 -4.87
C GLU A 39 6.69 -18.29 -4.21
N ALA A 40 5.59 -18.21 -4.97
CA ALA A 40 4.25 -18.48 -4.47
C ALA A 40 4.08 -19.95 -4.00
N GLY A 41 4.82 -20.87 -4.62
CA GLY A 41 4.82 -22.28 -4.29
C GLY A 41 3.59 -23.05 -4.77
N LEU A 42 3.69 -24.39 -4.77
CA LEU A 42 2.68 -25.27 -5.36
C LEU A 42 1.30 -25.13 -4.71
N ARG A 43 1.24 -24.94 -3.40
CA ARG A 43 -0.03 -24.77 -2.67
C ARG A 43 -0.85 -23.59 -3.20
N ARG A 44 -0.22 -22.43 -3.42
CA ARG A 44 -0.89 -21.22 -3.94
C ARG A 44 -1.24 -21.32 -5.42
N ILE A 45 -0.51 -22.13 -6.18
CA ILE A 45 -0.84 -22.41 -7.57
C ILE A 45 -2.12 -23.28 -7.62
N LEU A 46 -2.17 -24.34 -6.83
CA LEU A 46 -3.29 -25.28 -6.83
C LEU A 46 -4.60 -24.67 -6.31
N ASN A 47 -4.53 -23.70 -5.39
CA ASN A 47 -5.72 -22.99 -4.88
C ASN A 47 -6.03 -21.68 -5.63
N LEU A 48 -5.38 -21.44 -6.78
CA LEU A 48 -5.55 -20.26 -7.64
C LEU A 48 -5.13 -18.89 -7.04
N GLN A 49 -4.59 -18.83 -5.82
CA GLN A 49 -4.09 -17.56 -5.25
C GLN A 49 -2.92 -16.98 -6.05
N ALA A 50 -2.02 -17.82 -6.55
CA ALA A 50 -0.91 -17.35 -7.40
C ALA A 50 -1.44 -16.77 -8.73
N PHE A 51 -2.53 -17.32 -9.26
CA PHE A 51 -3.16 -16.76 -10.46
C PHE A 51 -3.83 -15.41 -10.17
N HIS A 52 -4.52 -15.28 -9.04
CA HIS A 52 -5.06 -13.99 -8.59
C HIS A 52 -3.94 -12.95 -8.41
N GLY A 53 -2.83 -13.31 -7.76
CA GLY A 53 -1.64 -12.46 -7.65
C GLY A 53 -1.06 -12.03 -8.99
N TYR A 54 -0.99 -12.95 -9.95
CA TYR A 54 -0.60 -12.64 -11.33
C TYR A 54 -1.55 -11.62 -11.98
N ILE A 55 -2.87 -11.85 -11.92
CA ILE A 55 -3.86 -10.91 -12.48
C ILE A 55 -3.71 -9.53 -11.82
N TYR A 56 -3.59 -9.50 -10.49
CA TYR A 56 -3.43 -8.28 -9.72
C TYR A 56 -2.17 -7.48 -10.15
N ALA A 57 -1.02 -8.13 -10.21
CA ALA A 57 0.24 -7.48 -10.56
C ALA A 57 0.33 -7.11 -12.05
N ARG A 58 -0.29 -7.89 -12.93
CA ARG A 58 -0.25 -7.66 -14.38
C ARG A 58 -1.18 -6.54 -14.84
N TRP A 59 -2.35 -6.40 -14.19
CA TRP A 59 -3.38 -5.42 -14.53
C TRP A 59 -3.78 -4.57 -13.32
N THR A 60 -2.80 -4.08 -12.57
CA THR A 60 -3.03 -3.37 -11.31
C THR A 60 -3.94 -2.17 -11.48
N ASN A 61 -3.78 -1.38 -12.57
CA ASN A 61 -4.63 -0.22 -12.83
C ASN A 61 -6.10 -0.60 -12.96
N GLN A 62 -6.41 -1.62 -13.78
CA GLN A 62 -7.77 -2.09 -13.99
C GLN A 62 -8.35 -2.75 -12.73
N TYR A 63 -7.53 -3.54 -12.05
CA TYR A 63 -7.92 -4.24 -10.81
C TYR A 63 -8.31 -3.24 -9.73
N VAL A 64 -7.44 -2.27 -9.44
CA VAL A 64 -7.66 -1.25 -8.43
C VAL A 64 -8.80 -0.33 -8.82
N ASN A 65 -8.92 0.07 -10.09
CA ASN A 65 -10.05 0.88 -10.58
C ASN A 65 -11.39 0.21 -10.30
N LEU A 66 -11.51 -1.08 -10.66
CA LEU A 66 -12.72 -1.85 -10.43
C LEU A 66 -13.02 -1.96 -8.93
N LEU A 67 -11.98 -2.25 -8.14
CA LEU A 67 -12.10 -2.39 -6.69
C LEU A 67 -12.62 -1.11 -6.02
N VAL A 68 -11.96 0.02 -6.26
CA VAL A 68 -12.31 1.31 -5.63
C VAL A 68 -13.64 1.85 -6.16
N ASN A 69 -13.80 1.95 -7.48
CA ASN A 69 -14.93 2.68 -8.07
C ASN A 69 -16.20 1.85 -8.24
N LYS A 70 -16.11 0.52 -8.24
CA LYS A 70 -17.27 -0.36 -8.46
C LYS A 70 -17.54 -1.30 -7.30
N ILE A 71 -16.52 -1.82 -6.62
CA ILE A 71 -16.70 -2.83 -5.58
C ILE A 71 -16.96 -2.16 -4.22
N PHE A 72 -16.10 -1.26 -3.74
CA PHE A 72 -16.24 -0.63 -2.42
C PHE A 72 -17.64 -0.08 -2.11
N PRO A 73 -18.31 0.66 -3.02
CA PRO A 73 -19.64 1.22 -2.75
C PRO A 73 -20.74 0.17 -2.55
N ARG A 74 -20.48 -1.09 -2.93
CA ARG A 74 -21.45 -2.20 -2.93
C ARG A 74 -21.13 -3.27 -1.89
N LEU A 75 -20.09 -3.10 -1.09
CA LEU A 75 -19.69 -4.08 -0.09
C LEU A 75 -20.59 -4.01 1.15
N SER A 76 -21.07 -5.18 1.59
CA SER A 76 -21.68 -5.33 2.91
C SER A 76 -20.62 -5.24 4.02
N PRO A 77 -21.00 -4.91 5.27
CA PRO A 77 -20.04 -4.78 6.39
C PRO A 77 -19.10 -5.99 6.56
N LEU A 78 -19.63 -7.22 6.49
CA LEU A 78 -18.80 -8.43 6.58
C LEU A 78 -17.78 -8.54 5.45
N ARG A 79 -18.13 -8.09 4.24
CA ARG A 79 -17.20 -8.10 3.10
C ARG A 79 -16.16 -6.99 3.20
N LYS A 80 -16.47 -5.87 3.86
CA LYS A 80 -15.50 -4.80 4.14
C LYS A 80 -14.40 -5.32 5.08
N ILE A 81 -14.79 -6.02 6.15
CA ILE A 81 -13.85 -6.67 7.08
C ILE A 81 -13.05 -7.74 6.35
N TRP A 82 -13.71 -8.62 5.60
CA TRP A 82 -13.01 -9.65 4.83
C TRP A 82 -11.97 -9.02 3.90
N LEU A 83 -12.30 -7.94 3.22
CA LEU A 83 -11.36 -7.25 2.33
C LEU A 83 -10.16 -6.69 3.09
N SER A 84 -10.37 -6.05 4.25
CA SER A 84 -9.26 -5.50 5.04
C SER A 84 -8.31 -6.57 5.57
N GLU A 85 -8.78 -7.81 5.79
CA GLU A 85 -7.88 -8.92 6.16
C GLU A 85 -6.92 -9.32 5.04
N HIS A 86 -7.33 -9.16 3.77
CA HIS A 86 -6.55 -9.62 2.61
C HIS A 86 -5.73 -8.48 1.97
N TYR A 87 -6.17 -7.24 2.20
CA TYR A 87 -5.63 -6.04 1.60
C TYR A 87 -5.55 -4.93 2.65
N HIS A 88 -4.34 -4.71 3.17
CA HIS A 88 -4.13 -3.72 4.21
C HIS A 88 -2.76 -3.06 4.14
N GLY A 89 -2.71 -1.88 4.73
CA GLY A 89 -1.52 -1.09 4.88
C GLY A 89 -1.17 -0.85 6.35
N LYS A 90 0.05 -0.41 6.57
CA LYS A 90 0.53 0.18 7.80
C LYS A 90 1.04 1.58 7.48
N ILE A 91 0.51 2.58 8.18
CA ILE A 91 0.99 3.96 8.05
C ILE A 91 2.42 4.01 8.57
N LEU A 92 3.29 4.70 7.83
CA LEU A 92 4.68 4.89 8.19
C LEU A 92 4.95 6.36 8.50
N THR A 93 5.84 6.62 9.45
CA THR A 93 6.53 7.90 9.54
C THR A 93 7.56 8.02 8.40
N PRO A 94 8.02 9.24 8.05
CA PRO A 94 9.10 9.42 7.07
C PRO A 94 10.33 8.58 7.39
N GLU A 95 10.76 8.61 8.65
CA GLU A 95 11.91 7.86 9.14
C GLU A 95 11.75 6.34 8.96
N GLN A 96 10.56 5.79 9.18
CA GLN A 96 10.26 4.37 8.97
C GLN A 96 10.26 4.00 7.48
N ALA A 97 9.73 4.86 6.62
CA ALA A 97 9.78 4.64 5.18
C ALA A 97 11.24 4.68 4.68
N HIS A 98 12.04 5.63 5.17
CA HIS A 98 13.47 5.73 4.87
C HIS A 98 14.21 4.48 5.34
N SER A 99 13.96 4.00 6.56
CA SER A 99 14.67 2.85 7.12
C SER A 99 14.43 1.56 6.32
N ILE A 100 13.24 1.37 5.75
CA ILE A 100 12.96 0.24 4.84
C ILE A 100 13.86 0.30 3.60
N ILE A 101 14.02 1.48 3.00
CA ILE A 101 14.80 1.67 1.76
C ILE A 101 16.31 1.58 2.02
N THR A 102 16.79 2.04 3.17
CA THR A 102 18.21 2.01 3.53
C THR A 102 18.66 0.70 4.19
N ASN A 103 17.73 -0.20 4.52
CA ASN A 103 18.04 -1.44 5.22
C ASN A 103 19.01 -2.32 4.40
N ASP A 104 20.13 -2.68 5.00
CA ASP A 104 21.21 -3.47 4.43
C ASP A 104 21.23 -4.93 4.91
N LYS A 105 20.32 -5.29 5.82
CA LYS A 105 20.20 -6.64 6.39
C LYS A 105 19.05 -7.43 5.75
N ASP A 106 19.15 -8.75 5.81
CA ASP A 106 18.02 -9.62 5.46
C ASP A 106 17.02 -9.66 6.61
N ILE A 107 15.73 -9.49 6.31
CA ILE A 107 14.62 -9.56 7.25
C ILE A 107 13.64 -10.62 6.74
N PRO A 108 13.76 -11.89 7.17
CA PRO A 108 12.87 -12.98 6.79
C PRO A 108 11.83 -13.23 7.90
N LEU A 109 11.16 -12.18 8.38
CA LEU A 109 10.21 -12.32 9.47
C LEU A 109 8.84 -12.73 8.94
N HIS A 110 8.32 -13.80 9.54
CA HIS A 110 6.96 -14.25 9.35
C HIS A 110 6.14 -13.85 10.56
N ASP A 111 4.85 -13.60 10.34
CA ASP A 111 3.90 -13.32 11.40
C ASP A 111 4.21 -12.07 12.25
N LEU A 112 3.95 -10.89 11.69
CA LEU A 112 4.05 -9.61 12.38
C LEU A 112 2.76 -9.20 13.11
N GLU A 113 1.99 -10.11 13.71
CA GLU A 113 0.67 -9.81 14.31
C GLU A 113 0.61 -8.55 15.18
N GLN A 114 1.65 -8.30 15.99
CA GLN A 114 1.69 -7.14 16.88
C GLN A 114 1.86 -5.80 16.14
N ILE A 115 2.43 -5.84 14.92
CA ILE A 115 2.70 -4.67 14.09
C ILE A 115 1.60 -4.51 13.02
N ILE A 116 1.18 -5.64 12.44
CA ILE A 116 0.17 -5.80 11.40
C ILE A 116 -1.00 -6.57 12.01
N PRO A 117 -2.00 -5.87 12.59
CA PRO A 117 -3.07 -6.47 13.41
C PRO A 117 -4.16 -7.15 12.58
N TYR A 118 -3.80 -7.67 11.40
CA TYR A 118 -4.67 -8.40 10.49
C TYR A 118 -4.29 -9.89 10.52
N GLN A 119 -5.25 -10.75 10.19
CA GLN A 119 -5.12 -12.20 10.27
C GLN A 119 -4.32 -12.80 9.12
N ILE A 120 -4.32 -12.14 7.95
CA ILE A 120 -3.63 -12.60 6.75
C ILE A 120 -2.60 -11.55 6.34
N ALA A 121 -1.66 -11.94 5.50
CA ALA A 121 -0.67 -11.07 4.89
C ALA A 121 0.09 -10.19 5.90
N ARG A 122 0.88 -10.82 6.75
CA ARG A 122 1.62 -10.15 7.82
C ARG A 122 3.10 -10.52 7.85
N ASP A 123 3.61 -11.07 6.76
CA ASP A 123 5.03 -11.39 6.62
C ASP A 123 5.80 -10.20 6.03
N ILE A 124 7.07 -10.08 6.39
CA ILE A 124 8.04 -9.20 5.74
C ILE A 124 9.25 -10.03 5.34
N VAL A 125 9.50 -10.09 4.04
CA VAL A 125 10.66 -10.82 3.48
C VAL A 125 11.45 -9.83 2.64
N LEU A 126 12.44 -9.21 3.26
CA LEU A 126 13.31 -8.24 2.62
C LEU A 126 14.74 -8.76 2.57
N LYS A 127 15.39 -8.52 1.44
CA LYS A 127 16.83 -8.69 1.28
C LYS A 127 17.49 -7.34 1.31
N GLY A 128 18.63 -7.25 1.99
CA GLY A 128 19.41 -6.02 2.08
C GLY A 128 20.51 -5.95 1.01
N PRO A 129 20.70 -4.81 0.32
CA PRO A 129 19.75 -3.70 0.16
C PRO A 129 18.53 -4.10 -0.70
N PRO A 130 17.34 -3.52 -0.45
CA PRO A 130 16.15 -3.90 -1.18
C PRO A 130 16.20 -3.43 -2.64
N ASP A 131 15.77 -4.30 -3.55
CA ASP A 131 15.39 -3.89 -4.90
C ASP A 131 14.14 -3.00 -4.83
N VAL A 132 14.13 -1.91 -5.59
CA VAL A 132 13.00 -0.97 -5.67
C VAL A 132 12.70 -0.62 -7.12
N ALA A 133 11.43 -0.67 -7.49
CA ALA A 133 10.93 -0.08 -8.72
C ALA A 133 9.82 0.91 -8.41
N VAL A 134 9.81 2.04 -9.11
CA VAL A 134 8.65 2.92 -9.11
C VAL A 134 7.69 2.46 -10.19
N TYR A 135 6.40 2.56 -9.89
CA TYR A 135 5.29 2.22 -10.75
C TYR A 135 4.25 3.33 -10.70
N GLU A 136 3.48 3.44 -11.77
CA GLU A 136 2.31 4.30 -11.82
C GLU A 136 1.32 3.92 -10.70
N CYS A 137 1.05 4.85 -9.81
CA CYS A 137 0.10 4.66 -8.72
C CYS A 137 -1.30 4.50 -9.32
N SER A 138 -1.78 3.26 -9.33
CA SER A 138 -3.09 2.90 -9.88
C SER A 138 -4.23 3.71 -9.26
N CYS A 139 -4.18 3.99 -7.95
CA CYS A 139 -5.18 4.83 -7.31
C CYS A 139 -5.17 6.23 -7.93
N ARG A 140 -4.01 6.89 -7.96
CA ARG A 140 -3.80 8.24 -8.51
C ARG A 140 -4.18 8.33 -9.99
N HIS A 141 -3.69 7.41 -10.81
CA HIS A 141 -3.91 7.40 -12.27
C HIS A 141 -5.38 7.29 -12.68
N ASN A 142 -6.21 6.62 -11.88
CA ASN A 142 -7.60 6.37 -12.23
C ASN A 142 -8.55 7.55 -11.91
N HIS A 143 -8.06 8.64 -11.31
CA HIS A 143 -8.85 9.85 -11.11
C HIS A 143 -8.89 10.70 -12.39
N GLU A 144 -10.02 11.40 -12.59
CA GLU A 144 -10.21 12.33 -13.72
C GLU A 144 -9.20 13.48 -13.70
N ASN A 145 -8.92 14.02 -12.51
CA ASN A 145 -7.91 15.06 -12.26
C ASN A 145 -6.84 14.50 -11.32
N PRO A 146 -5.91 13.68 -11.83
CA PRO A 146 -4.95 12.97 -11.00
C PRO A 146 -3.87 13.93 -10.49
N CYS A 147 -3.54 13.82 -9.20
CA CYS A 147 -2.37 14.46 -8.63
C CYS A 147 -1.10 13.99 -9.40
N GLN A 148 -0.13 14.88 -9.71
CA GLN A 148 1.06 14.58 -10.54
C GLN A 148 2.35 14.63 -9.71
N PRO A 149 3.42 13.88 -10.03
CA PRO A 149 3.48 12.83 -11.05
C PRO A 149 2.71 11.58 -10.62
N THR A 150 2.36 10.69 -11.56
CA THR A 150 1.64 9.44 -11.23
C THR A 150 2.57 8.30 -10.80
N GLN A 151 3.85 8.33 -11.19
CA GLN A 151 4.85 7.32 -10.80
C GLN A 151 5.37 7.56 -9.37
N VAL A 152 4.61 7.11 -8.38
CA VAL A 152 4.94 7.26 -6.96
C VAL A 152 4.69 6.01 -6.12
N CYS A 153 4.23 4.91 -6.72
CA CYS A 153 4.06 3.64 -6.02
C CYS A 153 5.40 2.89 -6.07
N MET A 154 6.01 2.61 -4.93
CA MET A 154 7.30 1.93 -4.86
C MET A 154 7.05 0.45 -4.60
N ILE A 155 7.32 -0.40 -5.59
CA ILE A 155 7.34 -1.86 -5.42
C ILE A 155 8.70 -2.23 -4.85
N VAL A 156 8.69 -2.98 -3.76
CA VAL A 156 9.88 -3.29 -2.95
C VAL A 156 10.06 -4.79 -2.84
N GLY A 157 11.28 -5.25 -3.14
CA GLY A 157 11.67 -6.65 -2.98
C GLY A 157 11.27 -7.55 -4.15
N GLN A 158 11.99 -8.67 -4.24
CA GLN A 158 11.74 -9.71 -5.23
C GLN A 158 10.63 -10.66 -4.76
N PRO A 159 9.89 -11.30 -5.68
CA PRO A 159 9.98 -11.22 -7.14
C PRO A 159 9.18 -10.05 -7.75
N PHE A 160 8.58 -9.19 -6.93
CA PHE A 160 7.61 -8.19 -7.38
C PHE A 160 8.24 -7.08 -8.23
N VAL A 161 9.47 -6.67 -7.90
CA VAL A 161 10.23 -5.70 -8.69
C VAL A 161 10.46 -6.19 -10.12
N ASP A 162 11.00 -7.40 -10.28
CA ASP A 162 11.21 -7.97 -11.62
C ASP A 162 9.89 -8.11 -12.39
N PHE A 163 8.83 -8.51 -11.69
CA PHE A 163 7.51 -8.67 -12.29
C PHE A 163 6.95 -7.36 -12.83
N ILE A 164 6.96 -6.29 -12.03
CA ILE A 164 6.38 -5.01 -12.46
C ILE A 164 7.21 -4.37 -13.58
N LEU A 165 8.53 -4.53 -13.57
CA LEU A 165 9.43 -4.04 -14.62
C LEU A 165 9.19 -4.76 -15.95
N GLU A 166 9.06 -6.09 -15.92
CA GLU A 166 8.89 -6.88 -17.13
C GLU A 166 7.48 -6.72 -17.75
N HIS A 167 6.44 -6.67 -16.90
CA HIS A 167 5.06 -6.65 -17.37
C HIS A 167 4.53 -5.25 -17.66
N ASN A 168 5.05 -4.22 -16.99
CA ASN A 168 4.60 -2.83 -17.13
C ASN A 168 5.72 -1.82 -17.51
N PRO A 169 6.58 -2.10 -18.50
CA PRO A 169 7.80 -1.32 -18.77
C PRO A 169 7.57 0.13 -19.23
N LYS A 170 6.33 0.51 -19.57
CA LYS A 170 5.97 1.89 -19.93
C LYS A 170 5.59 2.74 -18.72
N SER A 171 5.18 2.09 -17.62
CA SER A 171 4.68 2.73 -16.41
C SER A 171 5.49 2.36 -15.18
N SER A 172 6.54 1.55 -15.31
CA SER A 172 7.52 1.26 -14.26
C SER A 172 8.95 1.54 -14.69
N ARG A 173 9.82 1.81 -13.72
CA ARG A 173 11.28 1.84 -13.88
C ARG A 173 11.96 1.46 -12.56
N LYS A 174 13.20 0.96 -12.64
CA LYS A 174 14.01 0.68 -11.45
C LYS A 174 14.46 2.00 -10.82
N LEU A 175 14.55 2.03 -9.49
CA LEU A 175 15.15 3.13 -8.74
C LEU A 175 16.48 2.69 -8.14
N THR A 176 17.44 3.60 -8.11
CA THR A 176 18.55 3.55 -7.15
C THR A 176 18.03 3.86 -5.74
N GLN A 177 18.80 3.53 -4.71
CA GLN A 177 18.45 3.85 -3.33
C GLN A 177 18.28 5.37 -3.13
N THR A 178 19.16 6.18 -3.73
CA THR A 178 19.08 7.65 -3.68
C THR A 178 17.79 8.16 -4.32
N GLU A 179 17.45 7.71 -5.53
CA GLU A 179 16.19 8.11 -6.19
C GLU A 179 14.96 7.68 -5.38
N ALA A 180 15.02 6.53 -4.71
CA ALA A 180 13.94 6.06 -3.84
C ALA A 180 13.75 6.96 -2.61
N LEU A 181 14.83 7.42 -2.00
CA LEU A 181 14.79 8.36 -0.87
C LEU A 181 14.32 9.76 -1.30
N GLU A 182 14.79 10.26 -2.44
CA GLU A 182 14.33 11.54 -3.02
C GLU A 182 12.83 11.50 -3.34
N LEU A 183 12.31 10.36 -3.84
CA LEU A 183 10.89 10.18 -4.08
C LEU A 183 10.08 10.21 -2.77
N LEU A 184 10.54 9.55 -1.70
CA LEU A 184 9.88 9.61 -0.39
C LEU A 184 9.85 11.04 0.14
N GLN A 185 11.00 11.72 0.16
CA GLN A 185 11.13 13.08 0.65
C GLN A 185 10.22 14.05 -0.13
N SER A 186 10.29 14.03 -1.46
CA SER A 186 9.50 14.93 -2.30
C SER A 186 7.99 14.70 -2.17
N GLU A 187 7.54 13.46 -1.95
CA GLU A 187 6.12 13.21 -1.70
C GLU A 187 5.71 13.65 -0.29
N HIS A 188 6.59 13.51 0.72
CA HIS A 188 6.32 13.98 2.08
C HIS A 188 6.16 15.50 2.15
N GLU A 189 7.07 16.26 1.54
CA GLU A 189 7.05 17.72 1.44
C GLU A 189 5.78 18.24 0.74
N ARG A 190 5.18 17.42 -0.11
CA ARG A 190 3.91 17.71 -0.80
C ARG A 190 2.67 17.39 0.03
N GLY A 191 2.85 16.92 1.27
CA GLY A 191 1.78 16.48 2.15
C GLY A 191 1.21 15.12 1.81
N HIS A 192 2.01 14.22 1.24
CA HIS A 192 1.62 12.83 1.02
C HIS A 192 2.22 11.93 2.09
N LEU A 193 1.45 10.95 2.55
CA LEU A 193 1.88 10.01 3.58
C LEU A 193 2.45 8.74 2.96
N HIS A 194 3.32 8.06 3.71
CA HIS A 194 3.88 6.77 3.33
C HIS A 194 3.09 5.63 3.98
N THR A 195 2.84 4.57 3.20
CA THR A 195 2.18 3.35 3.70
C THR A 195 2.88 2.11 3.20
N ALA A 196 3.22 1.19 4.11
CA ALA A 196 3.65 -0.16 3.77
C ALA A 196 2.42 -1.04 3.51
N TRP A 197 2.32 -1.65 2.32
CA TRP A 197 1.19 -2.50 1.96
C TRP A 197 1.55 -3.99 1.97
N PHE A 198 0.61 -4.76 2.49
CA PHE A 198 0.65 -6.21 2.61
C PHE A 198 -0.58 -6.81 1.95
N LYS A 199 -0.38 -7.88 1.17
CA LYS A 199 -1.47 -8.51 0.42
C LYS A 199 -1.30 -10.00 0.32
N ASP A 200 -2.43 -10.70 0.37
CA ASP A 200 -2.49 -12.13 0.08
C ASP A 200 -2.05 -12.45 -1.36
N ALA A 201 -2.50 -11.62 -2.30
CA ALA A 201 -2.14 -11.63 -3.71
C ALA A 201 -0.62 -11.42 -3.95
N CYS A 202 0.06 -10.84 -2.97
CA CYS A 202 1.52 -10.66 -2.96
C CYS A 202 2.18 -11.67 -2.02
N ILE A 203 1.69 -12.92 -2.02
CA ILE A 203 2.28 -14.05 -1.29
C ILE A 203 2.27 -13.81 0.23
N ASP A 204 1.15 -13.28 0.73
CA ASP A 204 0.91 -12.94 2.14
C ASP A 204 1.99 -12.04 2.78
N ARG A 205 2.62 -11.16 2.02
CA ARG A 205 3.71 -10.33 2.55
C ARG A 205 3.72 -8.88 2.09
N PHE A 206 4.54 -8.09 2.77
CA PHE A 206 4.95 -6.75 2.36
C PHE A 206 5.50 -6.78 0.93
N TYR A 207 5.10 -5.81 0.11
CA TYR A 207 5.57 -5.73 -1.28
C TYR A 207 5.66 -4.30 -1.85
N SER A 208 5.11 -3.28 -1.17
CA SER A 208 5.17 -1.91 -1.67
C SER A 208 5.09 -0.84 -0.59
N ILE A 209 5.77 0.28 -0.84
CA ILE A 209 5.52 1.56 -0.17
C ILE A 209 4.69 2.44 -1.11
N CYS A 210 3.53 2.88 -0.66
CA CYS A 210 2.71 3.84 -1.40
C CYS A 210 2.88 5.26 -0.84
N ASN A 211 3.02 6.23 -1.74
CA ASN A 211 3.05 7.66 -1.46
C ASN A 211 1.66 8.26 -1.71
N CYS A 212 0.85 8.27 -0.65
CA CYS A 212 -0.58 8.47 -0.70
C CYS A 212 -0.96 9.94 -0.51
N CYS A 213 -1.60 10.51 -1.51
CA CYS A 213 -2.21 11.83 -1.47
C CYS A 213 -3.67 11.74 -0.98
N LYS A 214 -4.12 12.74 -0.20
CA LYS A 214 -5.52 12.87 0.28
C LYS A 214 -6.54 12.85 -0.87
N CYS A 215 -6.18 13.43 -2.03
CA CYS A 215 -7.04 13.59 -3.22
C CYS A 215 -7.40 12.26 -3.93
N CYS A 216 -6.49 11.29 -3.99
CA CYS A 216 -6.61 10.17 -4.93
C CYS A 216 -6.36 8.77 -4.35
N CYS A 217 -5.98 8.65 -3.08
CA CYS A 217 -5.62 7.34 -2.54
C CYS A 217 -6.86 6.47 -2.30
N GLY A 218 -6.96 5.33 -2.99
CA GLY A 218 -8.03 4.35 -2.77
C GLY A 218 -8.02 3.72 -1.37
N GLY A 219 -6.87 3.64 -0.70
CA GLY A 219 -6.79 3.18 0.69
C GLY A 219 -7.36 4.19 1.69
N ILE A 220 -7.06 5.48 1.50
CA ILE A 220 -7.65 6.56 2.30
C ILE A 220 -9.15 6.63 2.02
N GLU A 221 -9.56 6.57 0.75
CA GLU A 221 -10.98 6.55 0.38
C GLU A 221 -11.72 5.34 0.98
N ALA A 222 -11.11 4.16 0.96
CA ALA A 222 -11.62 2.97 1.65
C ALA A 222 -11.96 3.26 3.12
N MET A 223 -11.05 3.89 3.86
CA MET A 223 -11.25 4.20 5.27
C MET A 223 -12.29 5.30 5.48
N VAL A 224 -12.09 6.45 4.84
CA VAL A 224 -12.83 7.69 5.15
C VAL A 224 -14.23 7.71 4.56
N LYS A 225 -14.44 7.08 3.40
CA LYS A 225 -15.72 7.14 2.67
C LYS A 225 -16.50 5.84 2.76
N TYR A 226 -15.81 4.71 2.91
CA TYR A 226 -16.44 3.40 2.84
C TYR A 226 -16.34 2.58 4.13
N ASP A 227 -15.75 3.11 5.21
CA ASP A 227 -15.58 2.41 6.50
C ASP A 227 -14.90 1.03 6.35
N ILE A 228 -13.95 0.93 5.42
CA ILE A 228 -13.12 -0.26 5.23
C ILE A 228 -11.81 0.01 5.98
N PRO A 229 -11.52 -0.72 7.08
CA PRO A 229 -10.34 -0.48 7.91
C PRO A 229 -9.07 -1.02 7.24
N SER A 230 -8.72 -0.46 6.09
CA SER A 230 -7.66 -0.96 5.21
C SER A 230 -6.26 -0.50 5.60
N MET A 231 -6.08 0.30 6.66
CA MET A 231 -4.76 0.67 7.15
C MET A 231 -4.72 0.71 8.67
N ALA A 232 -3.64 0.17 9.24
CA ALA A 232 -3.32 0.28 10.66
C ALA A 232 -2.50 1.56 10.94
N SER A 233 -2.68 2.14 12.13
CA SER A 233 -1.93 3.31 12.60
C SER A 233 -0.43 3.04 12.68
N SER A 234 0.40 4.07 12.55
CA SER A 234 1.86 3.98 12.69
C SER A 234 2.33 3.66 14.11
N GLY A 235 1.44 3.72 15.10
CA GLY A 235 1.79 3.65 16.53
C GLY A 235 2.05 5.03 17.16
N TYR A 236 1.91 6.11 16.39
CA TYR A 236 2.11 7.48 16.87
C TYR A 236 0.83 8.31 16.78
N VAL A 237 0.78 9.40 17.55
CA VAL A 237 -0.30 10.39 17.55
C VAL A 237 0.32 11.78 17.47
N ALA A 238 -0.32 12.68 16.73
CA ALA A 238 0.09 14.08 16.68
C ALA A 238 -0.16 14.76 18.04
N GLN A 239 0.82 15.51 18.53
CA GLN A 239 0.70 16.35 19.71
C GLN A 239 0.94 17.80 19.33
N LEU A 240 0.12 18.69 19.89
CA LEU A 240 0.17 20.12 19.62
C LEU A 240 0.76 20.85 20.83
N ASP A 241 1.71 21.74 20.55
CA ASP A 241 2.18 22.76 21.50
C ASP A 241 1.32 24.02 21.33
N ASN A 242 0.49 24.31 22.34
CA ASN A 242 -0.45 25.42 22.31
C ASN A 242 0.23 26.78 22.50
N ASP A 243 1.44 26.82 23.05
CA ASP A 243 2.16 28.07 23.30
C ASP A 243 2.78 28.62 22.01
N ILE A 244 3.04 27.73 21.03
CA ILE A 244 3.65 28.06 19.73
C ILE A 244 2.61 28.05 18.60
N CYS A 245 1.49 27.35 18.78
CA CYS A 245 0.44 27.27 17.77
C CYS A 245 -0.21 28.62 17.50
N THR A 246 -0.21 29.06 16.24
CA THR A 246 -0.89 30.30 15.81
C THR A 246 -2.30 30.07 15.26
N ALA A 247 -2.84 28.86 15.42
CA ALA A 247 -4.15 28.46 14.88
C ALA A 247 -4.35 28.77 13.38
N CYS A 248 -3.31 28.61 12.55
CA CYS A 248 -3.37 28.95 11.12
C CYS A 248 -4.20 27.98 10.25
N GLY A 249 -4.61 26.83 10.78
CA GLY A 249 -5.44 25.85 10.08
C GLY A 249 -4.72 24.92 9.09
N THR A 250 -3.44 25.15 8.75
CA THR A 250 -2.72 24.34 7.74
C THR A 250 -2.78 22.84 8.02
N CYS A 251 -2.61 22.43 9.29
CA CYS A 251 -2.64 21.03 9.69
C CYS A 251 -4.03 20.38 9.52
N ILE A 252 -5.11 21.15 9.62
CA ILE A 252 -6.49 20.71 9.43
C ILE A 252 -6.71 20.39 7.94
N ASP A 253 -6.29 21.32 7.06
CA ASP A 253 -6.48 21.19 5.62
C ASP A 253 -5.76 19.96 5.04
N VAL A 254 -4.52 19.73 5.48
CA VAL A 254 -3.66 18.67 4.95
C VAL A 254 -3.97 17.30 5.55
N CYS A 255 -4.69 17.22 6.67
CA CYS A 255 -4.98 15.95 7.33
C CYS A 255 -5.82 15.04 6.43
N PRO A 256 -5.33 13.85 6.05
CA PRO A 256 -6.05 12.93 5.18
C PRO A 256 -7.17 12.15 5.89
N PHE A 257 -7.12 12.10 7.23
CA PHE A 257 -8.05 11.35 8.06
C PHE A 257 -9.01 12.26 8.84
N SER A 258 -8.98 13.57 8.58
CA SER A 258 -9.80 14.58 9.28
C SER A 258 -9.66 14.52 10.81
N ALA A 259 -8.46 14.20 11.28
CA ALA A 259 -8.16 14.02 12.70
C ALA A 259 -7.80 15.33 13.42
N LEU A 260 -7.82 16.47 12.74
CA LEU A 260 -7.57 17.78 13.35
C LEU A 260 -8.74 18.71 13.08
N SER A 261 -9.12 19.50 14.07
CA SER A 261 -10.20 20.48 13.99
C SER A 261 -9.89 21.71 14.83
N GLU A 262 -10.54 22.83 14.54
CA GLU A 262 -10.48 24.00 15.42
C GLU A 262 -11.17 23.71 16.77
N ASN A 263 -10.67 24.32 17.84
CA ASN A 263 -11.34 24.37 19.15
C ASN A 263 -11.34 25.81 19.69
N GLU A 264 -11.83 26.05 20.91
CA GLU A 264 -11.96 27.41 21.48
C GLU A 264 -10.63 28.14 21.68
N ILE A 265 -9.49 27.43 21.71
CA ILE A 265 -8.17 27.97 22.10
C ILE A 265 -7.18 27.91 20.91
N CYS A 266 -7.27 26.89 20.06
CA CYS A 266 -6.27 26.52 19.05
C CYS A 266 -6.80 25.34 18.18
N VAL A 267 -5.99 24.31 17.94
CA VAL A 267 -6.33 23.11 17.18
C VAL A 267 -6.44 21.92 18.13
N ALA A 268 -7.46 21.08 17.96
CA ALA A 268 -7.59 19.81 18.66
C ALA A 268 -7.18 18.65 17.75
N VAL A 269 -6.57 17.61 18.33
CA VAL A 269 -6.32 16.34 17.65
C VAL A 269 -7.32 15.31 18.15
N ASP A 270 -8.12 14.76 17.22
CA ASP A 270 -8.93 13.58 17.48
C ASP A 270 -8.02 12.35 17.53
N TRP A 271 -7.90 11.81 18.74
CA TRP A 271 -7.03 10.67 19.01
C TRP A 271 -7.47 9.44 18.21
N GLU A 272 -8.76 9.15 18.09
CA GLU A 272 -9.27 7.95 17.41
C GLU A 272 -8.96 7.99 15.91
N LEU A 273 -9.18 9.15 15.28
CA LEU A 273 -8.94 9.35 13.85
C LEU A 273 -7.46 9.51 13.49
N CYS A 274 -6.61 9.95 14.43
CA CYS A 274 -5.20 10.17 14.14
C CYS A 274 -4.48 8.84 13.85
N MET A 275 -3.89 8.77 12.66
CA MET A 275 -3.14 7.59 12.18
C MET A 275 -1.62 7.73 12.31
N GLY A 276 -1.13 8.86 12.85
CA GLY A 276 0.29 9.11 13.10
C GLY A 276 1.14 9.21 11.84
N CYS A 277 0.60 9.78 10.74
CA CYS A 277 1.30 9.86 9.45
C CYS A 277 2.36 10.98 9.35
N GLY A 278 2.35 11.95 10.26
CA GLY A 278 3.37 13.00 10.32
C GLY A 278 3.23 14.15 9.32
N ILE A 279 2.29 14.13 8.37
CA ILE A 279 2.13 15.24 7.39
C ILE A 279 1.94 16.60 8.08
N CYS A 280 1.15 16.64 9.17
CA CYS A 280 0.92 17.87 9.90
C CYS A 280 2.16 18.40 10.64
N VAL A 281 3.13 17.54 10.96
CA VAL A 281 4.42 17.95 11.53
C VAL A 281 5.22 18.69 10.48
N GLU A 282 5.40 18.06 9.30
CA GLU A 282 6.17 18.61 8.19
C GLU A 282 5.64 19.96 7.69
N LEU A 283 4.31 20.09 7.60
CA LEU A 283 3.67 21.29 7.02
C LEU A 283 3.30 22.34 8.07
N CYS A 284 3.70 22.19 9.33
CA CYS A 284 3.44 23.20 10.35
C CYS A 284 4.43 24.35 10.23
N PRO A 285 4.02 25.58 9.85
CA PRO A 285 4.95 26.69 9.63
C PRO A 285 5.62 27.19 10.92
N THR A 286 5.09 26.83 12.08
CA THR A 286 5.62 27.21 13.39
C THR A 286 6.21 26.03 14.16
N GLU A 287 6.29 24.85 13.54
CA GLU A 287 6.80 23.62 14.16
C GLU A 287 6.08 23.24 15.47
N ALA A 288 4.83 23.68 15.64
CA ALA A 288 4.03 23.46 16.85
C ALA A 288 3.49 22.03 16.99
N ILE A 289 3.75 21.13 16.03
CA ILE A 289 3.22 19.76 16.03
C ILE A 289 4.37 18.77 16.06
N SER A 290 4.26 17.75 16.91
CA SER A 290 5.18 16.61 16.96
C SER A 290 4.42 15.28 16.91
N LEU A 291 5.12 14.17 16.69
CA LEU A 291 4.57 12.82 16.84
C LEU A 291 5.04 12.21 18.16
N ALA A 292 4.10 11.74 18.97
CA ALA A 292 4.38 11.00 20.18
C ALA A 292 3.94 9.54 20.07
N ARG A 293 4.76 8.64 20.61
CA ARG A 293 4.49 7.20 20.61
C ARG A 293 3.34 6.89 21.57
N ASP A 294 2.33 6.14 21.11
CA ASP A 294 1.20 5.69 21.93
C ASP A 294 0.99 4.18 21.79
N GLU A 295 1.01 3.45 22.90
CA GLU A 295 0.87 2.00 22.92
C GLU A 295 -0.48 1.52 22.41
N LYS A 296 -1.53 2.33 22.60
CA LYS A 296 -2.88 2.02 22.15
C LYS A 296 -3.03 2.17 20.62
N LYS A 297 -2.07 2.79 19.93
CA LYS A 297 -2.01 2.87 18.47
C LYS A 297 -1.21 1.72 17.82
N GLY A 298 -0.81 0.73 18.60
CA GLY A 298 -0.13 -0.48 18.12
C GLY A 298 1.39 -0.34 18.01
N VAL A 299 2.05 -1.43 17.62
CA VAL A 299 3.50 -1.45 17.48
C VAL A 299 3.90 -0.78 16.14
N PRO A 300 4.88 0.13 16.14
CA PRO A 300 5.38 0.71 14.89
C PRO A 300 6.08 -0.31 14.00
N LEU A 301 5.97 -0.15 12.68
CA LEU A 301 6.76 -0.94 11.73
C LEU A 301 8.11 -0.24 11.53
N ASP A 302 9.07 -0.55 12.39
CA ASP A 302 10.43 -0.03 12.29
C ASP A 302 11.42 -1.17 12.04
N VAL A 303 11.87 -1.31 10.80
CA VAL A 303 12.79 -2.39 10.40
C VAL A 303 14.14 -2.34 11.12
N ARG A 304 14.53 -1.18 11.69
CA ARG A 304 15.76 -1.04 12.49
C ARG A 304 15.71 -1.88 13.76
N LEU A 305 14.50 -2.18 14.24
CA LEU A 305 14.24 -2.97 15.44
C LEU A 305 13.89 -4.44 15.12
N LEU A 306 13.73 -4.78 13.84
CA LEU A 306 13.33 -6.10 13.37
C LEU A 306 14.50 -6.97 12.88
N ALA A 307 15.70 -6.39 12.78
CA ALA A 307 16.88 -6.97 12.13
C ALA A 307 18.04 -7.25 13.09
#